data_AF-A0A7V9USG6-F1
#
_entry.id   AF-A0A7V9USG6-F1
#
_cell.length_a   1.000
_cell.length_b   1.000
_cell.length_c   1.000
_cell.angle_alpha   90.00
_cell.angle_beta   90.00
_cell.angle_gamma   90.00
#
_symmetry.space_group_name_H-M   'P 1'
#
loop_
_entity.id
_entity.type
_entity.pdbx_description
1 polymer ?
#
loop_
_entity_poly.entity_id
_entity_poly.type
_entity_poly.pdbx_seq_one_letter_code
_entity_poly.pdbx_strand_id
1 'polypeptide(L)'
;VEPNIYVLNPLAIPAYGNPTVRNFNQKFLLSQVKKAMRKLKFVNPLNMIFNPAAGLLAGKLGETELIYYCVDEYTAFTGAAKGLREIEEDLFRKSDLVIVSAEKLLENKKQFNENTFIIRHGTDWRHFRTALDAETKIPDEIANLPKPVIGFHGLLAD
;
A
#
# COMPACT_ATOMS: atom_id res chain seq x y z
N VAL A 1 -5.40 -5.70 17.85
CA VAL A 1 -4.78 -6.58 16.84
C VAL A 1 -5.61 -7.84 16.82
N GLU A 2 -6.18 -8.20 15.68
CA GLU A 2 -7.01 -9.40 15.55
C GLU A 2 -6.18 -10.68 15.78
N PRO A 3 -6.82 -11.81 16.16
CA PRO A 3 -6.14 -13.10 16.23
C PRO A 3 -5.37 -13.41 14.93
N ASN A 4 -4.15 -13.93 15.07
CA ASN A 4 -3.23 -14.26 13.96
C ASN A 4 -2.72 -13.08 13.12
N ILE A 5 -2.98 -11.83 13.53
CA ILE A 5 -2.33 -10.66 12.97
C ILE A 5 -1.16 -10.26 13.88
N TYR A 6 0.03 -10.14 13.31
CA TYR A 6 1.23 -9.74 14.01
C TYR A 6 1.82 -8.50 13.36
N VAL A 7 2.21 -7.51 14.17
CA VAL A 7 2.82 -6.26 13.70
C VAL A 7 4.30 -6.26 14.06
N LEU A 8 5.15 -6.01 13.06
CA LEU A 8 6.57 -5.74 13.24
C LEU A 8 6.82 -4.30 12.81
N ASN A 9 7.47 -3.51 13.66
CA ASN A 9 7.98 -2.18 13.32
C ASN A 9 9.50 -2.29 13.12
N PRO A 10 9.98 -2.65 11.93
CA PRO A 10 11.40 -2.77 11.69
C PRO A 10 12.05 -1.39 11.61
N LEU A 11 13.30 -1.30 12.05
CA LEU A 11 14.11 -0.12 11.81
C LEU A 11 14.57 -0.10 10.34
N ALA A 12 14.30 1.00 9.64
CA ALA A 12 14.70 1.22 8.26
C ALA A 12 15.15 2.68 8.05
N ILE A 13 16.21 2.86 7.27
CA ILE A 13 16.74 4.17 6.88
C ILE A 13 16.11 4.56 5.54
N PRO A 14 15.33 5.65 5.45
CA PRO A 14 14.62 6.04 4.22
C PRO A 14 15.53 6.74 3.19
N ALA A 15 16.75 6.22 2.98
CA ALA A 15 17.75 6.76 2.07
C ALA A 15 18.02 5.79 0.91
N TYR A 16 17.19 5.88 -0.14
CA TYR A 16 17.23 4.95 -1.27
C TYR A 16 18.18 5.37 -2.41
N GLY A 17 18.64 6.62 -2.41
CA GLY A 17 19.48 7.19 -3.48
C GLY A 17 20.97 6.82 -3.42
N ASN A 18 21.47 6.26 -2.31
CA ASN A 18 22.86 5.80 -2.19
C ASN A 18 22.89 4.25 -2.21
N PRO A 19 23.53 3.61 -3.21
CA PRO A 19 23.55 2.15 -3.34
C PRO A 19 24.11 1.40 -2.11
N THR A 20 25.13 1.97 -1.46
CA THR A 20 25.76 1.36 -0.28
C THR A 20 24.83 1.39 0.92
N VAL A 21 24.23 2.56 1.18
CA VAL A 21 23.24 2.73 2.26
C VAL A 21 22.02 1.84 2.00
N ARG A 22 21.54 1.79 0.76
CA ARG A 22 20.44 0.93 0.33
C ARG A 22 20.73 -0.55 0.58
N ASN A 23 21.93 -1.04 0.24
CA ASN A 23 22.31 -2.44 0.45
C ASN A 23 22.40 -2.78 1.96
N PHE A 24 23.00 -1.91 2.77
CA PHE A 24 23.05 -2.09 4.21
C PHE A 24 21.64 -2.11 4.82
N ASN A 25 20.82 -1.11 4.47
CA ASN A 25 19.43 -1.00 4.91
C ASN A 25 18.61 -2.23 4.54
N GLN A 26 18.75 -2.72 3.30
CA GLN A 26 18.09 -3.95 2.84
C GLN A 26 18.49 -5.16 3.68
N LYS A 27 19.79 -5.40 3.91
CA LYS A 27 20.27 -6.54 4.71
C LYS A 27 19.76 -6.47 6.15
N PHE A 28 19.77 -5.28 6.74
CA PHE A 28 19.30 -5.06 8.11
C PHE A 28 17.79 -5.25 8.24
N LEU A 29 17.00 -4.68 7.32
CA LEU A 29 15.55 -4.88 7.25
C LEU A 29 15.20 -6.35 7.03
N LEU A 30 15.87 -7.02 6.09
CA LEU A 30 15.67 -8.43 5.78
C LEU A 30 15.93 -9.34 6.99
N SER A 31 16.99 -9.06 7.77
CA SER A 31 17.31 -9.81 8.99
C SER A 31 16.19 -9.72 10.04
N GLN A 32 15.65 -8.52 10.26
CA GLN A 32 14.55 -8.28 11.20
C GLN A 32 13.30 -9.06 10.79
N VAL A 33 12.92 -8.98 9.52
CA VAL A 33 11.74 -9.69 8.98
C VAL A 33 11.94 -11.21 9.05
N LYS A 34 13.09 -11.74 8.61
CA LYS A 34 13.39 -13.18 8.71
C LYS A 34 13.43 -13.69 10.14
N LYS A 35 13.84 -12.87 11.11
CA LYS A 35 13.78 -13.24 12.53
C LYS A 35 12.33 -13.36 13.01
N ALA A 36 11.45 -12.44 12.61
CA ALA A 36 10.02 -12.51 12.92
C ALA A 36 9.36 -13.72 12.27
N MET A 37 9.60 -13.96 10.97
CA MET A 37 9.08 -15.12 10.24
C MET A 37 9.45 -16.45 10.90
N ARG A 38 10.71 -16.60 11.34
CA ARG A 38 11.15 -17.80 12.08
C ARG A 38 10.44 -17.95 13.43
N LYS A 39 10.27 -16.87 14.18
CA LYS A 39 9.53 -16.89 15.46
C LYS A 39 8.08 -17.30 15.27
N LEU A 40 7.47 -16.86 14.17
CA LEU A 40 6.09 -17.18 13.80
C LEU A 40 5.97 -18.50 13.03
N LYS A 41 7.07 -19.22 12.79
CA LYS A 41 7.13 -20.51 12.10
C LYS A 41 6.50 -20.47 10.70
N PHE A 42 6.77 -19.41 9.94
CA PHE A 42 6.27 -19.30 8.56
C PHE A 42 6.82 -20.43 7.69
N VAL A 43 5.94 -21.02 6.87
CA VAL A 43 6.25 -22.02 5.85
C VAL A 43 5.57 -21.56 4.57
N ASN A 44 6.30 -21.56 3.44
CA ASN A 44 5.80 -21.12 2.13
C ASN A 44 5.08 -19.75 2.16
N PRO A 45 5.77 -18.67 2.56
CA PRO A 45 5.14 -17.39 2.76
C PRO A 45 4.68 -16.77 1.43
N LEU A 46 3.52 -16.12 1.44
CA LEU A 46 3.11 -15.19 0.40
C LEU A 46 3.61 -13.79 0.81
N ASN A 47 4.33 -13.11 -0.08
CA ASN A 47 4.81 -11.76 0.17
C ASN A 47 3.89 -10.76 -0.52
N MET A 48 3.08 -10.04 0.25
CA MET A 48 2.23 -8.97 -0.27
C MET A 48 2.82 -7.61 0.09
N ILE A 49 3.18 -6.84 -0.94
CA ILE A 49 3.77 -5.51 -0.78
C ILE A 49 2.74 -4.45 -1.16
N PHE A 50 2.63 -3.43 -0.32
CA PHE A 50 1.77 -2.25 -0.56
C PHE A 50 2.62 -0.99 -0.77
N ASN A 51 3.56 -0.74 0.14
CA ASN A 51 4.49 0.37 0.01
C ASN A 51 5.67 -0.02 -0.90
N PRO A 52 5.94 0.71 -2.00
CA PRO A 52 7.01 0.36 -2.95
C PRO A 52 8.40 0.30 -2.30
N ALA A 53 8.66 1.03 -1.22
CA ALA A 53 9.93 0.95 -0.50
C ALA A 53 10.22 -0.45 0.07
N ALA A 54 9.17 -1.23 0.39
CA ALA A 54 9.32 -2.61 0.83
C ALA A 54 9.73 -3.56 -0.32
N GLY A 55 9.72 -3.10 -1.57
CA GLY A 55 10.27 -3.81 -2.73
C GLY A 55 11.74 -4.22 -2.55
N LEU A 56 12.48 -3.58 -1.63
CA LEU A 56 13.82 -4.05 -1.22
C LEU A 56 13.83 -5.49 -0.67
N LEU A 57 12.70 -6.01 -0.20
CA LEU A 57 12.58 -7.37 0.33
C LEU A 57 12.06 -8.38 -0.69
N ALA A 58 11.57 -7.93 -1.85
CA ALA A 58 11.03 -8.77 -2.90
C ALA A 58 12.05 -9.83 -3.38
N GLY A 59 11.60 -11.08 -3.42
CA GLY A 59 12.39 -12.25 -3.82
C GLY A 59 13.46 -12.68 -2.81
N LYS A 60 13.43 -12.16 -1.57
CA LYS A 60 14.48 -12.43 -0.56
C LYS A 60 13.95 -13.12 0.70
N LEU A 61 12.64 -13.23 0.86
CA LEU A 61 12.01 -13.84 2.03
C LEU A 61 11.86 -15.35 1.90
N GLY A 62 12.08 -15.90 0.69
CA GLY A 62 11.76 -17.29 0.38
C GLY A 62 10.27 -17.45 0.14
N GLU A 63 9.64 -16.39 -0.37
CA GLU A 63 8.24 -16.37 -0.75
C GLU A 63 7.94 -17.31 -1.91
N THR A 64 6.76 -17.93 -1.89
CA THR A 64 6.27 -18.74 -3.01
C THR A 64 5.62 -17.89 -4.07
N GLU A 65 5.06 -16.75 -3.67
CA GLU A 65 4.44 -15.76 -4.56
C GLU A 65 4.72 -14.36 -4.02
N LEU A 66 4.89 -13.43 -4.94
CA LEU A 66 5.04 -12.00 -4.70
C LEU A 66 3.86 -11.25 -5.30
N ILE A 67 3.07 -10.62 -4.44
CA ILE A 67 1.94 -9.78 -4.83
C ILE A 67 2.32 -8.33 -4.58
N TYR A 68 2.24 -7.50 -5.62
CA TYR A 68 2.34 -6.05 -5.44
C TYR A 68 0.96 -5.39 -5.58
N TYR A 69 0.50 -4.77 -4.50
CA TYR A 69 -0.73 -3.99 -4.46
C TYR A 69 -0.42 -2.50 -4.59
N CYS A 70 -0.45 -1.98 -5.81
CA CYS A 70 -0.19 -0.59 -6.15
C CYS A 70 -1.50 0.20 -6.14
N VAL A 71 -1.72 1.00 -5.09
CA VAL A 71 -2.98 1.75 -4.92
C VAL A 71 -2.92 3.18 -5.41
N ASP A 72 -1.72 3.70 -5.65
CA ASP A 72 -1.51 5.09 -6.02
C ASP A 72 -0.24 5.24 -6.87
N GLU A 73 -0.14 6.39 -7.52
CA GLU A 73 1.03 6.79 -8.31
C GLU A 73 2.10 7.39 -7.38
N TYR A 74 2.74 6.54 -6.57
CA TYR A 74 3.66 6.97 -5.50
C TYR A 74 4.79 7.88 -5.97
N THR A 75 5.20 7.74 -7.23
CA THR A 75 6.25 8.56 -7.85
C THR A 75 5.79 9.98 -8.21
N ALA A 76 4.48 10.24 -8.23
CA ALA A 76 3.91 11.56 -8.52
C ALA A 76 3.83 12.46 -7.28
N PHE A 77 4.01 11.93 -6.05
CA PHE A 77 3.99 12.73 -4.84
C PHE A 77 5.22 13.63 -4.70
N THR A 78 4.99 14.87 -4.28
CA THR A 78 6.04 15.81 -3.89
C THR A 78 6.87 15.20 -2.75
N GLY A 79 8.20 15.19 -2.91
CA GLY A 79 9.11 14.59 -1.94
C GLY A 79 9.32 13.08 -2.05
N ALA A 80 8.85 12.43 -3.13
CA ALA A 80 9.17 11.04 -3.40
C ALA A 80 10.69 10.78 -3.32
N ALA A 81 11.06 9.78 -2.53
CA ALA A 81 12.47 9.53 -2.23
C ALA A 81 13.25 9.13 -3.49
N LYS A 82 14.45 9.70 -3.68
CA LYS A 82 15.32 9.39 -4.81
C LYS A 82 15.55 7.88 -4.93
N GLY A 83 15.29 7.30 -6.10
CA GLY A 83 15.43 5.87 -6.38
C GLY A 83 14.19 5.03 -6.07
N LEU A 84 13.12 5.60 -5.51
CA LEU A 84 11.88 4.86 -5.26
C LEU A 84 11.24 4.34 -6.55
N ARG A 85 11.30 5.14 -7.63
CA ARG A 85 10.81 4.75 -8.96
C ARG A 85 11.51 3.49 -9.48
N GLU A 86 12.84 3.41 -9.37
CA GLU A 86 13.60 2.23 -9.80
C GLU A 86 13.24 0.99 -8.98
N ILE A 87 13.05 1.17 -7.67
CA ILE A 87 12.62 0.07 -6.78
C ILE A 87 11.21 -0.40 -7.16
N GLU A 88 10.30 0.53 -7.45
CA GLU A 88 8.93 0.20 -7.82
C GLU A 88 8.86 -0.48 -9.20
N GLU A 89 9.60 0.00 -10.20
CA GLU A 89 9.67 -0.64 -11.52
C GLU A 89 10.24 -2.07 -11.43
N ASP A 90 11.30 -2.29 -10.63
CA ASP A 90 11.85 -3.61 -10.34
C ASP A 90 10.82 -4.50 -9.62
N LEU A 91 10.07 -3.94 -8.68
CA LEU A 91 8.99 -4.63 -7.96
C LEU A 91 7.86 -5.07 -8.89
N PHE A 92 7.41 -4.20 -9.81
CA PHE A 92 6.42 -4.58 -10.82
C PHE A 92 6.90 -5.79 -11.63
N ARG A 93 8.14 -5.74 -12.14
CA ARG A 93 8.69 -6.81 -13.00
C ARG A 93 8.86 -8.14 -12.28
N LYS A 94 9.12 -8.13 -10.97
CA LYS A 94 9.34 -9.33 -10.16
C LYS A 94 8.08 -9.96 -9.60
N SER A 95 7.00 -9.20 -9.51
CA SER A 95 5.76 -9.68 -8.89
C SER A 95 5.12 -10.76 -9.76
N ASP A 96 4.61 -11.81 -9.14
CA ASP A 96 3.84 -12.85 -9.84
C ASP A 96 2.44 -12.33 -10.18
N LEU A 97 1.91 -11.45 -9.33
CA LEU A 97 0.62 -10.77 -9.47
C LEU A 97 0.75 -9.30 -9.09
N VAL A 98 0.20 -8.42 -9.92
CA VAL A 98 0.04 -6.99 -9.61
C VAL A 98 -1.44 -6.66 -9.50
N ILE A 99 -1.81 -6.02 -8.41
CA ILE A 99 -3.15 -5.49 -8.19
C ILE A 99 -3.06 -3.97 -8.23
N VAL A 100 -3.93 -3.33 -9.02
CA VAL A 100 -4.05 -1.87 -9.10
C VAL A 100 -5.44 -1.39 -8.71
N SER A 101 -5.54 -0.17 -8.16
CA SER A 101 -6.82 0.39 -7.66
C SER A 101 -7.67 1.11 -8.72
N ALA A 102 -7.07 1.51 -9.85
CA ALA A 102 -7.70 2.36 -10.86
C ALA A 102 -7.32 1.96 -12.29
N GLU A 103 -8.19 2.26 -13.27
CA GLU A 103 -7.94 1.98 -14.69
C GLU A 103 -6.67 2.65 -15.19
N LYS A 104 -6.40 3.88 -14.75
CA LYS A 104 -5.20 4.61 -15.18
C LYS A 104 -3.91 3.94 -14.73
N LEU A 105 -3.91 3.36 -13.53
CA LEU A 105 -2.79 2.55 -13.05
C LEU A 105 -2.68 1.27 -13.88
N LEU A 106 -3.79 0.61 -14.22
CA LEU A 106 -3.75 -0.59 -15.07
C LEU A 106 -3.10 -0.30 -16.44
N GLU A 107 -3.55 0.75 -17.12
CA GLU A 107 -2.99 1.20 -18.40
C GLU A 107 -1.48 1.47 -18.30
N ASN A 108 -1.07 2.18 -17.24
CA ASN A 108 0.31 2.60 -17.06
C ASN A 108 1.23 1.46 -16.61
N LYS A 109 0.75 0.51 -15.80
CA LYS A 109 1.61 -0.46 -15.12
C LYS A 109 1.66 -1.83 -15.80
N LYS A 110 0.67 -2.18 -16.63
CA LYS A 110 0.64 -3.44 -17.38
C LYS A 110 1.84 -3.63 -18.31
N GLN A 111 2.49 -2.55 -18.73
CA GLN A 111 3.74 -2.62 -19.51
C GLN A 111 4.93 -3.23 -18.74
N PHE A 112 4.89 -3.20 -17.40
CA PHE A 112 5.94 -3.78 -16.56
C PHE A 112 5.63 -5.22 -16.14
N ASN A 113 4.35 -5.59 -16.12
CA ASN A 113 3.88 -6.91 -15.73
C ASN A 113 2.54 -7.24 -16.40
N GLU A 114 2.49 -8.31 -17.20
CA GLU A 114 1.27 -8.71 -17.91
C GLU A 114 0.17 -9.22 -16.97
N ASN A 115 0.54 -9.77 -15.81
CA ASN A 115 -0.36 -10.23 -14.74
C ASN A 115 -0.81 -9.07 -13.83
N THR A 116 -1.23 -7.96 -14.44
CA THR A 116 -1.76 -6.79 -13.73
C THR A 116 -3.28 -6.77 -13.83
N PHE A 117 -3.97 -6.69 -12.69
CA PHE A 117 -5.43 -6.71 -12.60
C PHE A 117 -5.95 -5.58 -11.72
N ILE A 118 -7.14 -5.08 -12.04
CA ILE A 118 -7.78 -4.04 -11.26
C ILE A 118 -8.64 -4.63 -10.13
N ILE A 119 -8.40 -4.16 -8.90
CA ILE A 119 -9.30 -4.34 -7.75
C ILE A 119 -9.53 -2.97 -7.13
N ARG A 120 -10.72 -2.43 -7.36
CA ARG A 120 -11.13 -1.12 -6.85
C ARG A 120 -11.25 -1.13 -5.33
N HIS A 121 -11.00 0.02 -4.70
CA HIS A 121 -11.19 0.18 -3.26
C HIS A 121 -12.63 -0.12 -2.85
N GLY A 122 -12.77 -0.94 -1.81
CA GLY A 122 -14.03 -1.10 -1.09
C GLY A 122 -14.13 -0.09 0.04
N THR A 123 -15.36 0.04 0.56
CA THR A 123 -15.62 0.73 1.82
C THR A 123 -16.45 -0.18 2.72
N ASP A 124 -16.58 0.16 4.00
CA ASP A 124 -17.57 -0.48 4.86
C ASP A 124 -18.97 -0.06 4.41
N TRP A 125 -19.50 -0.80 3.43
CA TRP A 125 -20.81 -0.53 2.86
C TRP A 125 -21.92 -0.52 3.91
N ARG A 126 -21.82 -1.35 4.96
CA ARG A 126 -22.83 -1.40 6.03
C ARG A 126 -22.81 -0.12 6.86
N HIS A 127 -21.63 0.43 7.11
CA HIS A 127 -21.50 1.73 7.76
C HIS A 127 -22.00 2.86 6.85
N PHE A 128 -21.49 2.98 5.61
CA PHE A 128 -21.82 4.13 4.75
C PHE A 128 -23.29 4.22 4.35
N ARG A 129 -23.99 3.08 4.24
CA ARG A 129 -25.42 3.10 3.92
C ARG A 129 -26.30 3.67 5.03
N THR A 130 -25.82 3.79 6.27
CA THR A 130 -26.63 4.38 7.36
C THR A 130 -26.93 5.84 7.08
N ALA A 131 -26.08 6.56 6.35
CA ALA A 131 -26.33 7.94 5.95
C ALA A 131 -27.59 8.13 5.06
N LEU A 132 -28.12 7.05 4.48
CA LEU A 132 -29.35 7.06 3.68
C LEU A 132 -30.60 6.66 4.50
N ASP A 133 -30.43 6.26 5.76
CA ASP A 133 -31.54 5.95 6.65
C ASP A 133 -32.28 7.24 7.05
N ALA A 134 -33.61 7.24 6.97
CA ALA A 134 -34.44 8.37 7.35
C ALA A 134 -34.34 8.70 8.85
N GLU A 135 -33.97 7.72 9.68
CA GLU A 135 -33.77 7.89 11.11
C GLU A 135 -32.37 8.42 11.47
N THR A 136 -31.47 8.56 10.49
CA THR A 136 -30.14 9.13 10.72
C THR A 136 -30.26 10.60 11.10
N LYS A 137 -29.94 10.90 12.35
CA LYS A 137 -30.01 12.25 12.91
C LYS A 137 -28.98 13.16 12.25
N ILE A 138 -29.47 14.28 11.72
CA ILE A 138 -28.62 15.39 11.28
C ILE A 138 -28.14 16.13 12.55
N PRO A 139 -26.82 16.36 12.73
CA PRO A 139 -26.31 17.15 13.85
C PRO A 139 -26.89 18.56 13.88
N ASP A 140 -27.22 19.05 15.08
CA ASP A 140 -27.89 20.35 15.29
C ASP A 140 -27.08 21.52 14.70
N GLU A 141 -25.75 21.39 14.68
CA GLU A 141 -24.82 22.39 14.13
C GLU A 141 -25.03 22.63 12.63
N ILE A 142 -25.56 21.64 11.90
CA ILE A 142 -25.79 21.74 10.46
C ILE A 142 -27.27 21.62 10.06
N ALA A 143 -28.16 21.29 10.99
CA ALA A 143 -29.58 21.05 10.73
C ALA A 143 -30.30 22.25 10.10
N ASN A 144 -29.89 23.47 10.46
CA ASN A 144 -30.54 24.72 10.05
C ASN A 144 -29.81 25.48 8.92
N LEU A 145 -28.82 24.88 8.26
CA LEU A 145 -28.13 25.54 7.15
C LEU A 145 -29.08 25.83 5.96
N PRO A 146 -28.96 27.01 5.30
CA PRO A 146 -29.69 27.31 4.08
C PRO A 146 -29.38 26.27 2.98
N LYS A 147 -30.43 25.84 2.26
CA LYS A 147 -30.30 24.81 1.22
C LYS A 147 -30.07 25.42 -0.17
N PRO A 148 -29.29 24.75 -1.06
CA PRO A 148 -28.64 23.45 -0.86
C PRO A 148 -27.37 23.51 -0.01
N VAL A 149 -27.09 22.46 0.75
CA VAL A 149 -25.82 22.29 1.48
C VAL A 149 -24.83 21.57 0.59
N ILE A 150 -23.66 22.19 0.34
CA ILE A 150 -22.54 21.59 -0.39
C ILE A 150 -21.42 21.37 0.62
N GLY A 151 -20.96 20.12 0.76
CA GLY A 151 -19.93 19.73 1.72
C GLY A 151 -18.69 19.11 1.05
N PHE A 152 -17.55 19.28 1.70
CA PHE A 152 -16.29 18.61 1.33
C PHE A 152 -15.75 17.88 2.56
N HIS A 153 -15.39 16.60 2.38
CA HIS A 153 -14.69 15.82 3.37
C HIS A 153 -13.49 15.15 2.70
N GLY A 154 -12.29 15.57 3.09
CA GLY A 154 -11.05 15.09 2.50
C GLY A 154 -9.87 15.92 2.95
N LEU A 155 -8.68 15.51 2.53
CA LEU A 155 -7.46 16.29 2.71
C LEU A 155 -7.43 17.42 1.67
N LEU A 156 -7.14 18.64 2.11
CA LEU A 156 -6.67 19.70 1.21
C LEU A 156 -5.14 19.59 1.17
N ALA A 157 -4.62 19.18 0.02
CA ALA A 157 -3.19 19.21 -0.29
C ALA A 157 -2.96 20.13 -1.49
N ASP A 158 -1.78 20.72 -1.50
CA ASP A 158 -1.23 21.64 -2.51
C ASP A 158 -0.83 20.94 -3.82
#